data_AF-A0A6A5MVX7-F1
#
_entry.id   AF-A0A6A5MVX7-F1
#
_cell.length_a   1.000
_cell.length_b   1.000
_cell.length_c   1.000
_cell.angle_alpha   90.00
_cell.angle_beta   90.00
_cell.angle_gamma   90.00
#
_symmetry.space_group_name_H-M   'P 1'
#
loop_
_entity.id
_entity.type
_entity.pdbx_description
1 polymer ?
#
loop_
_entity_poly.entity_id
_entity_poly.type
_entity_poly.pdbx_seq_one_letter_code
_entity_poly.pdbx_strand_id
1 'polypeptide(L)'
;MSLRRYLGYSDGDLMRSDCKPCSRLMRHTAGIYSVGGALGFWVLCRLHYGPRVTIPRSLRWAACGAVTTSSSTALLVRLFSPECEPQNIAAYDKKR
;
A
#
# COMPACT_ATOMS: atom_id res chain seq x y z
N MET A 1 -2.77 -2.28 11.67
CA MET A 1 -3.15 -1.20 12.61
C MET A 1 -4.47 -1.46 13.31
N SER A 2 -5.43 -2.19 12.72
CA SER A 2 -6.66 -2.59 13.41
C SER A 2 -6.43 -3.30 14.75
N LEU A 3 -5.38 -4.14 14.85
CA LEU A 3 -4.98 -4.77 16.11
C LEU A 3 -4.49 -3.76 17.17
N ARG A 4 -3.91 -2.63 16.77
CA ARG A 4 -3.46 -1.57 17.71
C ARG A 4 -4.65 -0.85 18.34
N ARG A 5 -5.70 -0.57 17.55
CA ARG A 5 -6.98 -0.06 18.08
C ARG A 5 -7.59 -1.00 19.10
N TYR A 6 -7.57 -2.31 18.83
CA TYR A 6 -8.07 -3.32 19.78
C TYR A 6 -7.30 -3.29 21.10
N LEU A 7 -6.00 -2.99 21.04
CA LEU A 7 -5.12 -2.86 22.20
C LEU A 7 -5.11 -1.45 22.84
N GLY A 8 -6.01 -0.54 22.43
CA GLY A 8 -6.11 0.81 23.00
C GLY A 8 -5.00 1.79 22.57
N TYR A 9 -4.19 1.42 21.59
CA TYR A 9 -3.13 2.26 21.03
C TYR A 9 -3.64 3.09 19.84
N SER A 10 -3.00 4.22 19.60
CA SER A 10 -3.27 5.06 18.44
C SER A 10 -2.94 4.32 17.13
N ASP A 11 -3.61 4.70 16.03
CA ASP A 11 -3.28 4.21 14.68
C ASP A 11 -1.92 4.74 14.17
N GLY A 12 -1.07 5.28 15.05
CA GLY A 12 0.13 6.01 14.64
C GLY A 12 -0.22 7.23 13.76
N ASP A 13 -1.44 7.76 13.92
CA ASP A 13 -2.00 8.83 13.06
C ASP A 13 -1.53 10.23 13.46
N LEU A 14 -0.83 10.35 14.58
CA LEU A 14 -0.15 11.56 15.04
C LEU A 14 1.29 11.20 15.43
N MET A 15 2.11 10.96 14.40
CA MET A 15 3.55 11.24 14.53
C MET A 15 3.73 12.76 14.48
N ARG A 16 4.89 13.24 14.94
CA ARG A 16 5.38 14.64 14.88
C ARG A 16 4.59 15.53 13.91
N SER A 17 4.16 16.72 14.34
CA SER A 17 3.31 17.65 13.54
C SER A 17 3.77 17.89 12.10
N ASP A 18 5.07 17.73 11.86
CA ASP A 18 5.75 18.00 10.60
C ASP A 18 5.67 16.82 9.62
N CYS A 19 5.22 15.65 10.07
CA CYS A 19 5.29 14.39 9.33
C CYS A 19 3.90 13.85 8.95
N LYS A 20 3.82 13.23 7.78
CA LYS A 20 2.59 12.59 7.31
C LYS A 20 2.43 11.23 8.00
N PRO A 21 1.26 10.93 8.61
CA PRO A 21 1.11 9.69 9.37
C PRO A 21 1.32 8.45 8.51
N CYS A 22 1.97 7.43 9.08
CA CYS A 22 2.29 6.17 8.39
C CYS A 22 1.07 5.52 7.73
N SER A 23 -0.11 5.55 8.38
CA SER A 23 -1.34 4.99 7.82
C SER A 23 -1.77 5.71 6.54
N ARG A 24 -1.61 7.03 6.50
CA ARG A 24 -1.96 7.88 5.37
C ARG A 24 -0.90 7.72 4.27
N LEU A 25 0.38 7.72 4.62
CA LEU A 25 1.47 7.47 3.69
C LEU A 25 1.26 6.13 2.96
N MET A 26 1.03 5.05 3.70
CA MET A 26 0.73 3.73 3.14
C MET A 26 -0.52 3.72 2.25
N ARG A 27 -1.63 4.36 2.67
CA ARG A 27 -2.85 4.39 1.86
C ARG A 27 -2.61 5.11 0.52
N HIS A 28 -1.90 6.23 0.54
CA HIS A 28 -1.58 6.97 -0.68
C HIS A 28 -0.67 6.15 -1.61
N THR A 29 0.40 5.56 -1.09
CA THR A 29 1.31 4.76 -1.92
C THR A 29 0.63 3.50 -2.44
N ALA A 30 -0.08 2.76 -1.59
CA ALA A 30 -0.83 1.57 -2.02
C ALA A 30 -1.87 1.92 -3.10
N GLY A 31 -2.55 3.06 -2.99
CA GLY A 31 -3.50 3.53 -4.00
C GLY A 31 -2.83 3.83 -5.35
N ILE A 32 -1.73 4.60 -5.34
CA ILE A 32 -0.97 4.95 -6.55
C ILE A 32 -0.44 3.68 -7.23
N TYR A 33 0.20 2.80 -6.45
CA TYR A 33 0.77 1.58 -6.99
C TYR A 33 -0.29 0.57 -7.41
N SER A 34 -1.48 0.55 -6.80
CA SER A 34 -2.59 -0.26 -7.29
C SER A 34 -2.98 0.11 -8.72
N VAL A 35 -3.16 1.41 -8.99
CA VAL A 35 -3.48 1.90 -10.35
C VAL A 35 -2.32 1.66 -11.30
N GLY A 36 -1.09 1.97 -10.88
CA GLY A 36 0.11 1.76 -11.68
C GLY A 36 0.34 0.28 -12.03
N GLY A 37 0.14 -0.62 -11.07
CA GLY A 37 0.23 -2.06 -11.27
C GLY A 37 -0.87 -2.61 -12.16
N ALA A 38 -2.10 -2.10 -12.05
CA ALA A 38 -3.19 -2.47 -12.94
C ALA A 38 -2.86 -2.14 -14.40
N LEU A 39 -2.43 -0.90 -14.66
CA LEU A 39 -2.05 -0.44 -15.99
C LEU A 39 -0.82 -1.19 -16.52
N GLY A 40 0.21 -1.34 -15.68
CA GLY A 40 1.43 -2.05 -16.05
C GLY A 40 1.18 -3.51 -16.42
N PHE A 41 0.44 -4.26 -15.59
CA PHE A 41 0.14 -5.66 -15.89
C PHE A 41 -0.85 -5.81 -17.05
N TRP A 42 -1.73 -4.84 -17.27
CA TRP A 42 -2.61 -4.85 -18.44
C TRP A 42 -1.82 -4.72 -19.75
N VAL A 43 -0.83 -3.83 -19.80
CA VAL A 43 0.09 -3.68 -20.93
C VAL A 43 0.97 -4.92 -21.09
N LEU A 44 1.55 -5.43 -20.00
CA LEU A 44 2.37 -6.66 -20.03
C LEU A 44 1.56 -7.87 -20.52
N CYS A 45 0.29 -7.98 -20.15
CA CYS A 45 -0.61 -9.03 -20.65
C CYS A 45 -0.75 -8.97 -22.18
N ARG A 46 -0.88 -7.76 -22.74
CA ARG A 46 -0.96 -7.54 -24.19
C ARG A 46 0.36 -7.83 -24.91
N LEU A 47 1.49 -7.52 -24.28
CA LEU A 47 2.81 -7.88 -24.82
C LEU A 47 3.06 -9.39 -24.78
N HIS A 48 2.65 -10.06 -23.70
CA HIS A 48 2.87 -11.50 -23.51
C HIS A 48 1.97 -12.37 -24.39
N TYR A 49 0.67 -12.06 -24.50
CA TYR A 49 -0.29 -12.85 -25.29
C TYR A 49 -0.61 -12.27 -26.67
N GLY A 50 -0.17 -11.04 -26.96
CA GLY A 50 -0.47 -10.34 -28.21
C GLY A 50 -1.87 -9.70 -28.26
N PRO A 51 -2.26 -9.15 -29.42
CA PRO A 51 -3.49 -8.35 -29.58
C PRO A 51 -4.78 -9.15 -29.42
N ARG A 52 -4.74 -10.48 -29.51
CA ARG A 52 -5.91 -11.39 -29.47
C ARG A 52 -6.36 -11.76 -28.06
N VAL A 53 -5.79 -11.17 -27.01
CA VAL A 53 -6.18 -11.48 -25.63
C VAL A 53 -7.63 -11.08 -25.36
N THR A 54 -8.38 -11.97 -24.68
CA THR A 54 -9.77 -11.70 -24.32
C THR A 54 -9.85 -10.69 -23.17
N ILE A 55 -10.90 -9.86 -23.19
CA ILE A 55 -11.17 -8.86 -22.13
C ILE A 55 -11.11 -9.48 -20.72
N PRO A 56 -11.82 -10.59 -20.39
CA PRO A 56 -11.80 -11.15 -19.05
C PRO A 56 -10.39 -11.60 -18.60
N ARG A 57 -9.57 -12.12 -19.52
CA ARG A 57 -8.19 -12.50 -19.21
C ARG A 57 -7.33 -11.28 -18.93
N SER A 58 -7.49 -10.22 -19.72
CA SER A 58 -6.76 -8.96 -19.52
C SER A 58 -7.13 -8.28 -18.19
N LEU A 59 -8.39 -8.34 -17.77
CA LEU A 59 -8.85 -7.80 -16.49
C LEU A 59 -8.28 -8.58 -15.30
N ARG A 60 -8.14 -9.91 -15.40
CA ARG A 60 -7.49 -10.72 -14.37
C ARG A 60 -6.01 -10.34 -14.19
N TRP A 61 -5.31 -10.08 -15.30
CA TRP A 61 -3.92 -9.59 -15.24
C TRP A 61 -3.83 -8.22 -14.58
N ALA A 62 -4.69 -7.28 -14.98
CA ALA A 62 -4.76 -5.96 -14.35
C ALA A 62 -5.05 -6.06 -12.85
N ALA A 63 -6.03 -6.87 -12.45
CA ALA A 63 -6.36 -7.09 -11.03
C ALA A 63 -5.17 -7.70 -10.26
N CYS A 64 -4.49 -8.69 -10.83
CA CYS A 64 -3.29 -9.29 -10.24
C CYS A 64 -2.18 -8.24 -10.05
N GLY A 65 -1.93 -7.41 -11.05
CA GLY A 65 -0.97 -6.31 -10.97
C GLY A 65 -1.34 -5.31 -9.89
N ALA A 66 -2.62 -4.92 -9.81
CA ALA A 66 -3.12 -3.99 -8.82
C ALA A 66 -2.91 -4.51 -7.39
N VAL A 67 -3.26 -5.76 -7.13
CA VAL A 67 -3.12 -6.37 -5.79
C VAL A 67 -1.65 -6.55 -5.44
N THR A 68 -0.85 -7.11 -6.35
CA THR A 68 0.55 -7.47 -6.07
C THR A 68 1.41 -6.24 -5.82
N THR A 69 1.26 -5.20 -6.63
CA THR A 69 2.04 -3.96 -6.47
C THR A 69 1.58 -3.16 -5.26
N SER A 70 0.26 -3.09 -5.00
CA SER A 70 -0.26 -2.39 -3.81
C SER A 70 0.16 -3.06 -2.50
N SER A 71 0.12 -4.40 -2.42
CA SER A 71 0.56 -5.12 -1.23
C SER A 71 2.07 -5.00 -1.02
N SER A 72 2.85 -5.17 -2.08
CA SER A 72 4.31 -5.04 -2.03
C SER A 72 4.72 -3.65 -1.59
N THR A 73 4.11 -2.60 -2.14
CA THR A 73 4.44 -1.22 -1.76
C THR A 73 3.96 -0.85 -0.36
N ALA A 74 2.82 -1.37 0.09
CA ALA A 74 2.40 -1.22 1.48
C ALA A 74 3.42 -1.84 2.45
N LEU A 75 3.98 -3.01 2.11
CA LEU A 75 5.04 -3.66 2.89
C LEU A 75 6.35 -2.86 2.85
N LEU A 76 6.76 -2.38 1.67
CA LEU A 76 7.98 -1.58 1.53
C LEU A 76 7.90 -0.27 2.34
N VAL A 77 6.74 0.41 2.33
CA VAL A 77 6.54 1.61 3.15
C VAL A 77 6.64 1.29 4.65
N ARG A 78 6.09 0.14 5.07
CA ARG A 78 6.23 -0.32 6.47
C ARG A 78 7.67 -0.60 6.88
N LEU A 79 8.46 -1.18 5.97
CA LEU A 79 9.83 -1.61 6.24
C LEU A 79 10.84 -0.46 6.19
N PHE A 80 10.66 0.47 5.24
CA PHE A 80 11.70 1.46 4.93
C PHE A 80 11.34 2.90 5.30
N SER A 81 10.07 3.21 5.60
CA SER A 81 9.72 4.57 6.01
C SER A 81 9.93 4.75 7.51
N PRO A 82 10.75 5.73 7.95
CA PRO A 82 11.00 5.98 9.38
C PRO A 82 9.72 6.38 10.14
N GLU A 83 8.74 6.93 9.44
CA GLU A 83 7.39 7.22 9.96
C GLU A 83 6.64 5.96 10.42
N CYS A 84 6.99 4.80 9.88
CA CYS A 84 6.36 3.53 10.14
C CYS A 84 7.14 2.64 11.12
N GLU A 85 8.31 3.09 11.57
CA GLU A 85 9.18 2.36 12.49
C GLU A 85 8.51 2.23 13.87
N PRO A 86 8.48 1.02 14.48
CA PRO A 86 7.74 0.80 15.72
C PRO A 86 8.24 1.66 16.88
N GLN A 87 9.53 2.00 16.92
CA GLN A 87 10.15 2.83 17.95
C GLN A 87 9.67 4.28 17.85
N ASN A 88 9.63 4.83 16.63
CA ASN A 88 9.11 6.16 16.36
C ASN A 88 7.61 6.22 16.69
N ILE A 89 6.86 5.17 16.31
CA ILE A 89 5.43 5.09 16.66
C ILE A 89 5.23 5.07 18.17
N ALA A 90 5.99 4.26 18.91
CA ALA A 90 5.88 4.15 20.36
C ALA A 90 6.18 5.45 21.09
N ALA A 91 7.11 6.27 20.58
CA ALA A 91 7.47 7.55 21.19
C ALA A 91 6.32 8.58 21.20
N TYR A 92 5.42 8.51 20.21
CA TYR A 92 4.28 9.42 20.08
C TYR A 92 2.93 8.72 20.33
N ASP A 93 2.94 7.44 20.71
CA ASP A 93 1.72 6.68 20.99
C ASP A 93 1.12 7.17 22.31
N LYS A 94 0.04 7.94 22.24
CA LYS A 94 -0.74 8.29 23.42
C LYS A 94 -1.68 7.13 23.73
N LYS A 95 -1.61 6.63 24.97
CA LYS A 95 -2.67 5.76 25.51
C LYS A 95 -3.96 6.57 25.49
N ARG A 96 -4.97 6.07 24.77
CA ARG A 96 -6.30 6.68 24.75
C ARG A 96 -7.08 6.27 25.98
#